data_AF-A0A7W0C138-F1
#
_entry.id   AF-A0A7W0C138-F1
#
_cell.length_a   1.000
_cell.length_b   1.000
_cell.length_c   1.000
_cell.angle_alpha   90.00
_cell.angle_beta   90.00
_cell.angle_gamma   90.00
#
_symmetry.space_group_name_H-M   'P 1'
#
loop_
_entity.id
_entity.type
_entity.pdbx_description
1 polymer ?
#
loop_
_entity_poly.entity_id
_entity_poly.type
_entity_poly.pdbx_seq_one_letter_code
_entity_poly.pdbx_strand_id
1 'polypeptide(L)' 'MMDLLQEAHDHWIVYGKKNKIIMETDTYDFGEALDILSSHGFNKDDYILRVEYERKWGML' A
#
# COMPACT_ATOMS: atom_id res chain seq x y z
N MET A 1 -7.05 -9.01 -3.10
CA MET A 1 -6.06 -8.06 -2.58
C MET A 1 -6.01 -6.80 -3.43
N MET A 2 -5.57 -6.86 -4.69
CA MET A 2 -5.45 -5.65 -5.53
C MET A 2 -6.79 -4.94 -5.73
N ASP A 3 -7.85 -5.69 -6.06
CA ASP A 3 -9.20 -5.11 -6.25
C ASP A 3 -9.68 -4.42 -4.97
N LEU A 4 -9.48 -5.06 -3.81
CA LEU A 4 -9.84 -4.49 -2.51
C LEU A 4 -9.08 -3.18 -2.20
N LEU A 5 -7.79 -3.12 -2.53
CA LEU A 5 -7.00 -1.90 -2.36
C LEU A 5 -7.45 -0.79 -3.32
N GLN A 6 -7.84 -1.13 -4.55
CA GLN A 6 -8.37 -0.19 -5.53
C GLN A 6 -9.78 0.29 -5.18
N GLU A 7 -10.60 -0.54 -4.54
CA GLU A 7 -11.91 -0.14 -4.00
C GLU A 7 -11.76 0.80 -2.80
N ALA A 8 -10.73 0.60 -1.97
CA ALA A 8 -10.46 1.43 -0.80
C ALA A 8 -9.87 2.80 -1.16
N HIS A 9 -9.12 2.88 -2.26
CA HIS A 9 -8.42 4.09 -2.66
C HIS A 9 -8.14 4.10 -4.17
N ASP A 10 -8.41 5.22 -4.84
CA ASP A 10 -8.34 5.32 -6.30
C ASP A 10 -6.92 5.58 -6.85
N HIS A 11 -6.01 6.19 -6.06
CA HIS A 11 -4.70 6.63 -6.56
C HIS A 11 -3.59 5.61 -6.31
N TRP A 12 -3.69 4.43 -6.95
CA TRP A 12 -2.60 3.46 -6.99
C TRP A 12 -1.83 3.52 -8.30
N ILE A 13 -0.50 3.63 -8.20
CA ILE A 13 0.39 3.32 -9.30
C ILE A 13 0.67 1.81 -9.27
N VAL A 14 0.21 1.10 -10.29
CA VAL A 14 0.35 -0.36 -10.40
C VAL A 14 1.31 -0.73 -11.52
N TYR A 15 2.35 -1.50 -11.22
CA TYR A 15 3.30 -1.96 -12.23
C TYR A 15 3.93 -3.31 -11.89
N GLY A 16 4.37 -4.02 -12.93
CA GLY A 16 5.03 -5.31 -12.82
C GLY A 16 6.55 -5.19 -12.70
N LYS A 17 7.15 -6.00 -11.82
CA LYS A 17 8.60 -6.26 -11.78
C LYS A 17 8.81 -7.77 -11.83
N LYS A 18 10.03 -8.25 -12.09
CA LYS A 18 10.32 -9.69 -12.18
C LYS A 18 9.70 -10.45 -10.99
N ASN A 19 8.73 -11.31 -11.29
CA ASN A 19 7.95 -12.16 -10.37
C ASN A 19 7.09 -11.44 -9.31
N LYS A 20 6.71 -10.18 -9.51
CA LYS A 20 5.83 -9.47 -8.57
C LYS A 20 5.07 -8.32 -9.21
N ILE A 21 3.93 -8.01 -8.63
CA ILE A 21 3.19 -6.77 -8.88
C ILE A 21 3.50 -5.82 -7.73
N ILE A 22 3.73 -4.56 -8.05
CA ILE A 22 3.97 -3.49 -7.08
C ILE A 22 2.79 -2.52 -7.19
N MET A 23 2.24 -2.14 -6.04
CA MET A 23 1.23 -1.11 -5.89
C MET A 23 1.79 -0.04 -4.96
N GLU A 24 1.87 1.20 -5.44
CA GLU A 24 2.45 2.33 -4.70
C GLU A 24 1.46 3.51 -4.69
N THR A 25 1.40 4.22 -3.57
CA THR A 25 0.65 5.47 -3.39
C THR A 25 1.33 6.30 -2.31
N ASP A 26 1.25 7.61 -2.43
CA ASP A 26 1.72 8.62 -1.47
C ASP A 26 0.56 9.37 -0.80
N THR A 27 -0.69 9.01 -1.12
CA THR A 27 -1.90 9.71 -0.66
C THR A 27 -2.84 8.86 0.18
N TYR A 28 -2.42 7.66 0.57
CA TYR A 28 -3.22 6.73 1.37
C TYR A 28 -2.50 6.28 2.63
N ASP A 29 -3.25 6.16 3.73
CA ASP A 29 -2.70 5.71 5.01
C ASP A 29 -2.45 4.19 4.97
N PHE A 30 -1.21 3.80 5.27
CA PHE A 30 -0.84 2.38 5.24
C PHE A 30 -1.51 1.58 6.35
N GLY A 31 -1.90 2.20 7.47
CA GLY A 31 -2.63 1.57 8.56
C GLY A 31 -4.04 1.17 8.12
N GLU A 32 -4.76 2.08 7.45
CA GLU A 32 -6.06 1.77 6.86
C GLU A 32 -5.98 0.62 5.84
N ALA A 33 -4.94 0.63 4.99
CA ALA A 33 -4.70 -0.47 4.06
C ALA A 33 -4.49 -1.82 4.78
N LEU A 34 -3.74 -1.83 5.88
CA LEU A 34 -3.50 -3.04 6.69
C LEU A 34 -4.78 -3.55 7.37
N ASP A 35 -5.61 -2.65 7.88
CA ASP A 35 -6.88 -3.01 8.54
C ASP A 35 -7.87 -3.61 7.54
N ILE A 36 -7.97 -3.04 6.33
CA ILE A 36 -8.80 -3.58 5.26
C ILE A 36 -8.30 -4.96 4.82
N LEU A 37 -6.99 -5.13 4.64
CA LEU A 37 -6.43 -6.43 4.24
C LEU A 37 -6.64 -7.50 5.33
N SER A 38 -6.37 -7.17 6.59
CA SER A 38 -6.53 -8.12 7.70
C SER A 38 -7.99 -8.50 7.95
N SER A 39 -8.93 -7.56 7.83
CA SER A 39 -10.37 -7.84 7.94
C SER A 39 -10.90 -8.78 6.85
N HIS A 40 -10.21 -8.85 5.71
CA HIS A 40 -10.52 -9.78 4.61
C HIS A 40 -9.68 -11.07 4.64
N GLY A 41 -8.95 -11.32 5.73
CA GLY A 41 -8.21 -12.56 5.95
C GLY A 41 -6.83 -12.62 5.31
N PHE A 42 -6.29 -11.51 4.82
CA PHE A 42 -4.91 -11.44 4.35
C PHE A 42 -3.94 -11.30 5.53
N ASN A 43 -2.92 -12.16 5.53
CA ASN A 43 -1.85 -12.18 6.51
C ASN A 43 -0.61 -11.47 5.98
N LYS A 44 0.31 -11.11 6.89
CA LYS A 44 1.58 -10.46 6.55
C LYS A 44 2.50 -11.29 5.65
N ASP A 45 2.25 -12.59 5.52
CA ASP A 45 2.98 -13.48 4.62
C ASP A 45 2.46 -13.42 3.16
N ASP A 46 1.28 -12.82 2.93
CA ASP A 46 0.67 -12.72 1.61
C ASP A 46 1.19 -11.53 0.78
N TYR A 47 1.91 -10.59 1.42
CA TYR A 47 2.41 -9.37 0.78
C TYR A 47 3.68 -8.84 1.44
N ILE A 48 4.36 -7.93 0.75
CA ILE A 48 5.50 -7.19 1.29
C ILE A 48 5.09 -5.72 1.39
N LEU A 49 4.95 -5.21 2.61
CA LEU A 49 4.71 -3.79 2.84
C LEU A 49 6.04 -3.03 2.90
N ARG A 50 6.11 -1.90 2.19
CA ARG A 50 7.18 -0.92 2.29
C ARG A 50 6.55 0.45 2.51
N VAL A 51 7.00 1.15 3.53
CA VAL A 51 6.55 2.52 3.83
C VAL A 51 7.79 3.41 3.78
N GLU A 52 7.74 4.40 2.90
CA GLU A 52 8.78 5.43 2.80
C GLU A 52 8.21 6.73 3.33
N TYR A 53 8.93 7.37 4.26
CA TYR A 53 8.54 8.66 4.82
C TYR A 53 9.45 9.74 4.27
N GLU A 54 8.89 10.63 3.43
CA GLU A 54 9.60 11.84 3.02
C GLU A 54 9.59 12.86 4.17
N ARG A 55 10.66 12.85 4.98
CA ARG A 55 10.87 13.90 5.97
C ARG A 55 11.28 15.19 5.26
N LYS A 56 10.42 16.20 5.23
CA LYS A 56 10.80 17.57 4.84
C LYS A 56 11.66 18.19 5.94
N TRP A 57 12.98 18.11 5.81
CA TRP A 57 13.91 18.84 6.67
C TRP A 57 13.83 20.32 6.32
N GLY A 58 13.26 21.16 7.20
CA GLY A 58 13.32 22.63 7.05
C GLY A 58 12.04 23.43 7.29
N MET A 59 10.91 22.81 7.65
CA MET A 59 9.77 23.55 8.22
C MET A 59 9.85 23.52 9.75
N LEU A 60 10.42 24.58 10.31
CA LEU A 60 10.21 25.04 11.69
C LEU A 60 9.35 26.31 11.64
#